data_AF-A0A392NVJ6-F1
#
_entry.id   AF-A0A392NVJ6-F1
#
_cell.length_a   1.000
_cell.length_b   1.000
_cell.length_c   1.000
_cell.angle_alpha   90.00
_cell.angle_beta   90.00
_cell.angle_gamma   90.00
#
_symmetry.space_group_name_H-M   'P 1'
#
loop_
_entity.id
_entity.type
_entity.pdbx_description
1 polymer ?
#
loop_
_entity_poly.entity_id
_entity_poly.type
_entity_poly.pdbx_seq_one_letter_code
_entity_poly.pdbx_strand_id
1 'polypeptide(L)'
;MGEVQTSNIADVEVTMVESHANLKIRSKKRPKQLLKIVSSLHGMCLTILHLNVTTSDEFVFYSLSVKVEDNCKLGSVDEIAAAVYQMLERIHQESSILN
;
A
#
# COMPACT_ATOMS: atom_id res chain seq x y z
N MET A 1 16.74 22.74 16.71
CA MET A 1 16.54 22.46 15.26
C MET A 1 15.39 21.47 15.22
N GLY A 2 14.20 21.92 14.84
CA GLY A 2 13.01 21.06 14.89
C GLY A 2 13.14 19.94 13.88
N GLU A 3 13.02 18.70 14.33
CA GLU A 3 12.70 17.61 13.43
C GLU A 3 11.36 17.96 12.79
N VAL A 4 11.38 18.27 11.50
CA VAL A 4 10.16 18.28 10.69
C VAL A 4 9.70 16.83 10.70
N GLN A 5 8.79 16.53 11.62
CA GLN A 5 8.09 15.26 11.65
C GLN A 5 7.20 15.26 10.41
N THR A 6 7.78 14.85 9.27
CA THR A 6 7.00 14.48 8.10
C THR A 6 6.05 13.41 8.61
N SER A 7 4.77 13.76 8.76
CA SER A 7 3.76 12.86 9.29
C SER A 7 3.72 11.64 8.40
N ASN A 8 4.37 10.54 8.80
CA ASN A 8 4.43 9.36 7.97
C ASN A 8 3.00 8.85 7.76
N ILE A 9 2.53 8.84 6.51
CA ILE A 9 1.14 8.52 6.18
C ILE A 9 0.91 7.01 6.30
N ALA A 10 1.95 6.21 6.05
CA ALA A 10 1.94 4.76 6.17
C ALA A 10 3.37 4.20 6.28
N ASP A 11 3.52 3.04 6.92
CA ASP A 11 4.73 2.23 6.83
C ASP A 11 4.51 1.15 5.75
N VAL A 12 5.46 0.98 4.82
CA VAL A 12 5.40 0.00 3.73
C VAL A 12 6.67 -0.84 3.72
N GLU A 13 6.53 -2.15 3.78
CA GLU A 13 7.60 -3.13 3.59
C GLU A 13 7.25 -4.00 2.39
N VAL A 14 8.23 -4.22 1.51
CA VAL A 14 8.08 -5.06 0.32
C VAL A 14 9.21 -6.09 0.32
N THR A 15 8.85 -7.34 0.10
CA THR A 15 9.81 -8.41 -0.22
C THR A 15 9.38 -9.09 -1.50
N MET A 16 10.31 -9.57 -2.32
CA MET A 16 10.00 -10.18 -3.61
C MET A 16 10.83 -11.44 -3.83
N VAL A 17 10.21 -12.46 -4.43
CA VAL A 17 10.84 -13.69 -4.90
C VAL A 17 10.24 -14.02 -6.27
N GLU A 18 11.08 -14.07 -7.29
CA GLU A 18 10.64 -14.25 -8.69
C GLU A 18 9.52 -13.25 -9.05
N SER A 19 8.38 -13.71 -9.59
CA SER A 19 7.22 -12.89 -9.93
C SER A 19 6.22 -12.69 -8.78
N HIS A 20 6.61 -12.98 -7.54
CA HIS A 20 5.75 -12.82 -6.36
C HIS A 20 6.32 -11.78 -5.42
N ALA A 21 5.46 -10.88 -4.94
CA ALA A 21 5.80 -9.90 -3.92
C ALA A 21 4.89 -10.05 -2.70
N ASN A 22 5.45 -9.79 -1.52
CA ASN A 22 4.70 -9.66 -0.29
C ASN A 22 4.76 -8.20 0.15
N LEU A 23 3.58 -7.63 0.41
CA LEU A 23 3.40 -6.26 0.85
C LEU A 23 2.92 -6.28 2.29
N LYS A 24 3.64 -5.60 3.19
CA LYS A 24 3.13 -5.28 4.52
C LYS A 24 2.93 -3.78 4.62
N ILE A 25 1.72 -3.38 4.99
CA ILE A 25 1.34 -1.98 5.05
C ILE A 25 0.72 -1.71 6.41
N ARG A 26 1.20 -0.69 7.11
CA ARG A 26 0.55 -0.11 8.29
C ARG A 26 0.09 1.30 7.95
N SER A 27 -1.20 1.59 8.11
CA SER A 27 -1.73 2.93 7.86
C SER A 27 -2.87 3.28 8.81
N LYS A 28 -3.22 4.57 8.92
CA LYS A 28 -4.39 4.99 9.69
C LYS A 28 -5.68 4.46 9.07
N LYS A 29 -6.69 4.16 9.87
CA LYS A 29 -8.04 3.79 9.40
C LYS A 29 -8.67 4.93 8.62
N ARG A 30 -9.19 4.64 7.43
CA ARG A 30 -9.95 5.59 6.60
C ARG A 30 -11.15 4.90 5.92
N PRO A 31 -12.23 5.65 5.60
CA PRO A 31 -13.36 5.11 4.87
C PRO A 31 -12.94 4.49 3.53
N LYS A 32 -13.45 3.28 3.25
CA LYS A 32 -13.24 2.56 1.97
C LYS A 32 -11.76 2.27 1.63
N GLN A 33 -10.84 2.38 2.59
CA GLN A 33 -9.40 2.26 2.33
C GLN A 33 -9.02 0.93 1.67
N LEU A 34 -9.58 -0.19 2.16
CA LEU A 34 -9.31 -1.51 1.60
C LEU A 34 -9.72 -1.61 0.13
N LEU A 35 -10.91 -1.10 -0.22
CA LEU A 35 -11.40 -1.08 -1.59
C LEU A 35 -10.47 -0.26 -2.51
N LYS A 36 -10.01 0.90 -2.03
CA LYS A 36 -9.09 1.76 -2.79
C LYS A 36 -7.72 1.10 -3.00
N ILE A 37 -7.19 0.41 -1.98
CA ILE A 37 -5.93 -0.36 -2.07
C ILE A 37 -6.09 -1.48 -3.11
N VAL A 38 -7.15 -2.29 -3.01
CA VAL A 38 -7.39 -3.42 -3.92
C VAL A 38 -7.50 -2.93 -5.37
N SER A 39 -8.29 -1.89 -5.62
CA SER A 39 -8.47 -1.33 -6.96
C SER A 39 -7.16 -0.78 -7.53
N SER A 40 -6.38 -0.08 -6.71
CA SER A 40 -5.11 0.52 -7.14
C SER A 40 -4.04 -0.54 -7.43
N LEU A 41 -3.92 -1.58 -6.60
CA LEU A 41 -3.00 -2.69 -6.84
C LEU A 41 -3.32 -3.42 -8.15
N HIS A 42 -4.61 -3.67 -8.42
CA HIS A 42 -5.04 -4.21 -9.70
C HIS A 42 -4.65 -3.30 -10.87
N GLY A 43 -4.84 -1.98 -10.76
CA GLY A 43 -4.41 -1.01 -11.77
C GLY A 43 -2.88 -0.96 -11.99
N MET A 44 -2.09 -1.38 -11.00
CA MET A 44 -0.63 -1.51 -11.09
C MET A 44 -0.18 -2.88 -11.65
N CYS A 45 -1.11 -3.72 -12.12
CA CYS A 45 -0.83 -5.09 -12.58
C CYS A 45 -0.22 -5.97 -11.48
N LEU A 46 -0.68 -5.77 -10.24
CA LEU A 46 -0.36 -6.60 -9.08
C LEU A 46 -1.61 -7.38 -8.68
N THR A 47 -1.66 -8.66 -9.02
CA THR A 47 -2.80 -9.53 -8.71
C THR A 47 -2.71 -10.02 -7.27
N ILE A 48 -3.70 -9.72 -6.45
CA ILE A 48 -3.75 -10.17 -5.05
C ILE A 48 -4.07 -11.67 -5.02
N LEU A 49 -3.16 -12.45 -4.43
CA LEU A 49 -3.34 -13.89 -4.21
C LEU A 49 -3.87 -14.19 -2.80
N HIS A 50 -3.33 -13.48 -1.80
CA HIS A 50 -3.78 -13.56 -0.42
C HIS A 50 -3.82 -12.18 0.20
N LEU A 51 -4.83 -11.94 1.02
CA LEU A 51 -5.05 -10.69 1.73
C LEU A 51 -5.40 -11.01 3.19
N ASN A 52 -4.58 -10.55 4.11
CA ASN A 52 -4.94 -10.44 5.52
C ASN A 52 -5.12 -8.96 5.89
N VAL A 53 -6.19 -8.69 6.63
CA VAL A 53 -6.45 -7.36 7.19
C VAL A 53 -6.63 -7.53 8.69
N THR A 54 -5.71 -6.94 9.45
CA THR A 54 -5.80 -6.86 10.90
C THR A 54 -6.03 -5.41 11.29
N THR A 55 -6.97 -5.14 12.19
CA THR A 55 -7.28 -3.78 12.64
C THR A 55 -6.97 -3.63 14.12
N SER A 56 -6.43 -2.49 14.50
CA SER A 56 -6.20 -2.05 15.89
C SER A 56 -6.68 -0.60 15.99
N ASP A 57 -7.13 -0.12 17.15
CA ASP A 57 -7.71 1.23 17.38
C ASP A 57 -7.67 2.21 16.19
N GLU A 58 -6.57 2.92 15.97
CA GLU A 58 -6.43 3.91 14.89
C GLU A 58 -5.83 3.37 13.59
N PHE A 59 -5.33 2.12 13.58
CA PHE A 59 -4.50 1.56 12.50
C PHE A 59 -5.12 0.33 11.82
N VAL A 60 -4.76 0.15 10.56
CA VAL A 60 -4.97 -1.08 9.81
C VAL A 60 -3.63 -1.61 9.34
N PHE A 61 -3.47 -2.92 9.46
CA PHE A 61 -2.33 -3.68 9.01
C PHE A 61 -2.81 -4.57 7.86
N TYR A 62 -2.20 -4.42 6.69
CA TYR A 62 -2.44 -5.26 5.54
C TYR A 62 -1.21 -6.13 5.30
N SER A 63 -1.43 -7.42 5.10
CA SER A 63 -0.42 -8.33 4.54
C SER A 63 -0.99 -8.89 3.24
N LEU A 64 -0.32 -8.61 2.13
CA LEU A 64 -0.77 -9.05 0.81
C LEU A 64 0.33 -9.85 0.12
N SER A 65 0.02 -11.07 -0.29
CA SER A 65 0.82 -11.76 -1.31
C SER A 65 0.24 -11.41 -2.66
N VAL A 66 1.06 -10.86 -3.56
CA VAL A 66 0.67 -10.46 -4.91
C VAL A 66 1.53 -11.16 -5.95
N LYS A 67 0.94 -11.47 -7.09
CA LYS A 67 1.66 -11.80 -8.31
C LYS A 67 1.94 -10.51 -9.09
N VAL A 68 3.17 -10.31 -9.49
CA VAL A 68 3.60 -9.28 -10.43
C VAL A 68 3.35 -9.84 -11.82
N GLU A 69 2.39 -9.27 -12.54
CA GLU A 69 2.04 -9.74 -13.89
C GLU A 69 3.09 -9.33 -14.92
N ASP A 70 3.19 -10.07 -16.03
CA ASP A 70 4.22 -9.86 -17.06
C ASP A 70 4.18 -8.46 -17.72
N ASN A 71 3.02 -7.80 -17.68
CA ASN A 71 2.83 -6.44 -18.19
C ASN A 71 3.01 -5.36 -17.11
N CYS A 72 3.40 -5.72 -15.88
CA CYS A 72 3.67 -4.77 -14.81
C CYS A 72 4.92 -3.95 -15.16
N LYS A 73 4.85 -2.64 -14.91
CA LYS A 73 5.96 -1.71 -15.16
C LYS A 73 6.92 -1.56 -13.97
N LEU A 74 6.60 -2.21 -12.84
CA LEU A 74 7.38 -2.15 -11.61
C LEU A 74 8.25 -3.40 -11.55
N GLY A 75 9.54 -3.26 -11.84
CA GLY A 75 10.48 -4.37 -12.00
C GLY A 75 11.31 -4.68 -10.74
N SER A 76 11.24 -3.82 -9.71
CA SER A 76 12.05 -3.94 -8.51
C SER A 76 11.24 -3.72 -7.23
N VAL A 77 11.79 -4.20 -6.11
CA VAL A 77 11.24 -3.99 -4.76
C VAL A 77 11.05 -2.51 -4.45
N ASP A 78 12.04 -1.68 -4.79
CA ASP A 78 12.01 -0.23 -4.51
C ASP A 78 10.93 0.48 -5.33
N GLU A 79 10.75 0.11 -6.60
CA GLU A 79 9.68 0.67 -7.44
C GLU A 79 8.29 0.28 -6.93
N ILE A 80 8.10 -0.97 -6.51
CA ILE A 80 6.84 -1.43 -5.91
C ILE A 80 6.59 -0.68 -4.60
N ALA A 81 7.60 -0.56 -3.72
CA ALA A 81 7.48 0.15 -2.46
C ALA A 81 7.10 1.63 -2.68
N ALA A 82 7.79 2.31 -3.60
CA ALA A 82 7.50 3.69 -3.95
C ALA A 82 6.08 3.86 -4.53
N ALA A 83 5.66 2.98 -5.44
CA ALA A 83 4.33 3.04 -6.06
C ALA A 83 3.20 2.80 -5.03
N VAL A 84 3.38 1.82 -4.13
CA VAL A 84 2.46 1.52 -3.04
C VAL A 84 2.39 2.68 -2.04
N TYR A 85 3.52 3.28 -1.70
CA TYR A 85 3.55 4.45 -0.82
C TYR A 85 2.80 5.65 -1.44
N GLN A 86 3.09 5.99 -2.70
CA GLN A 86 2.38 7.06 -3.42
C GLN A 86 0.87 6.79 -3.57
N MET A 87 0.47 5.54 -3.77
CA MET A 87 -0.94 5.14 -3.74
C MET A 87 -1.58 5.47 -2.38
N LEU A 88 -0.90 5.17 -1.28
CA LEU A 88 -1.40 5.45 0.07
C LEU A 88 -1.49 6.96 0.34
N GLU A 89 -0.56 7.76 -0.17
CA GLU A 89 -0.64 9.23 -0.11
C GLU A 89 -1.88 9.76 -0.83
N ARG A 90 -2.17 9.27 -2.05
CA ARG A 90 -3.39 9.65 -2.79
C ARG A 90 -4.66 9.28 -2.03
N ILE A 91 -4.71 8.06 -1.49
CA ILE A 91 -5.84 7.60 -0.65
C ILE A 91 -6.02 8.51 0.57
N HIS A 92 -4.93 8.95 1.20
CA HIS A 92 -4.94 9.84 2.35
C HIS A 92 -5.46 11.25 1.99
N GLN A 93 -5.02 11.82 0.87
CA GLN A 93 -5.44 13.14 0.40
C GLN A 93 -6.93 13.18 0.08
N GLU A 94 -7.46 12.18 -0.63
CA GLU A 94 -8.90 12.11 -0.96
C GLU A 94 -9.80 12.06 0.28
N SER A 95 -9.35 11.41 1.35
CA SER A 95 -10.09 11.33 2.61
C SER A 95 -9.99 12.61 3.46
N SER A 96 -9.12 13.54 3.10
CA SER A 96 -8.96 14.83 3.78
C SER A 96 -9.85 15.93 3.17
N ILE A 97 -10.37 15.71 1.96
CA ILE A 97 -11.24 16.65 1.23
C ILE A 97 -12.72 16.46 1.61
N LEU A 98 -13.08 15.34 2.25
CA LEU A 98 -14.46 14.99 2.58
C LEU A 98 -14.86 15.30 4.04
N ASN A 99 -14.06 16.09 4.75
CA ASN A 99 -14.30 16.46 6.15
C ASN A 99 -14.48 17.97 6.30
#